data_AF-K0C9N1-F1
#
_entry.id   AF-K0C9N1-F1
#
_cell.length_a   1.000
_cell.length_b   1.000
_cell.length_c   1.000
_cell.angle_alpha   90.00
_cell.angle_beta   90.00
_cell.angle_gamma   90.00
#
_symmetry.space_group_name_H-M   'P 1'
#
loop_
_entity.id
_entity.type
_entity.pdbx_description
1 polymer ?
#
loop_
_entity_poly.entity_id
_entity_poly.type
_entity_poly.pdbx_seq_one_letter_code
_entity_poly.pdbx_strand_id
1 'polypeptide(L)' 'MPLRAFMGTVYEVKGDVEFAPEPGKNYVIKGKLSEEHSSVWLEDESSGEVIETFKVEGPAKLGFFSK' A
#
# COMPACT_ATOMS: atom_id res chain seq x y z
N MET A 1 8.43 -26.43 18.52
CA MET A 1 7.34 -25.52 18.94
C MET A 1 7.06 -24.52 17.81
N PRO A 2 5.93 -24.61 17.09
CA PRO A 2 5.67 -23.75 15.94
C PRO A 2 4.88 -22.50 16.39
N LEU A 3 5.57 -21.54 17.00
CA LEU A 3 5.01 -20.21 17.32
C LEU A 3 5.86 -19.05 16.77
N ARG A 4 6.97 -19.36 16.08
CA ARG A 4 7.90 -18.35 15.53
C ARG A 4 7.49 -17.75 14.19
N ALA A 5 6.40 -18.22 13.57
CA ALA A 5 6.01 -17.81 12.22
C ALA A 5 5.25 -16.45 12.14
N PHE A 6 4.90 -15.84 13.28
CA PHE A 6 4.04 -14.64 13.32
C PHE A 6 4.71 -13.42 13.98
N MET A 7 6.04 -13.37 14.11
CA MET A 7 6.75 -12.21 14.68
C MET A 7 7.16 -11.17 13.62
N GLY A 8 6.46 -11.11 12.48
CA GLY A 8 6.68 -10.09 11.46
C GLY A 8 5.82 -8.86 11.76
N THR A 9 6.43 -7.68 11.82
CA THR A 9 5.69 -6.41 11.88
C THR A 9 4.79 -6.29 10.64
N VAL A 10 3.49 -6.08 10.84
CA VAL A 10 2.53 -5.84 9.76
C VAL A 10 2.40 -4.35 9.54
N TYR A 11 2.61 -3.90 8.30
CA TYR A 11 2.36 -2.53 7.89
C TYR A 11 1.04 -2.46 7.12
N GLU A 12 0.16 -1.53 7.50
CA GLU A 12 -1.11 -1.28 6.81
C GLU A 12 -1.24 0.19 6.44
N VAL A 13 -1.56 0.45 5.18
CA VAL A 13 -1.92 1.77 4.67
C VAL A 13 -3.39 1.72 4.26
N LYS A 14 -4.21 2.60 4.84
CA LYS A 14 -5.60 2.82 4.43
C LYS A 14 -5.71 4.19 3.79
N GLY A 15 -6.39 4.25 2.67
CA GLY A 15 -6.77 5.48 1.98
C GLY A 15 -7.93 5.17 1.06
N ASP A 16 -8.84 6.13 0.93
CA ASP A 16 -9.88 6.10 -0.08
C ASP A 16 -9.28 6.60 -1.40
N VAL A 17 -9.56 5.89 -2.50
CA VAL A 17 -9.16 6.23 -3.88
C VAL A 17 -10.42 6.61 -4.63
N GLU A 18 -10.46 7.83 -5.17
CA GLU A 18 -11.46 8.23 -6.16
C GLU A 18 -10.76 8.38 -7.51
N PHE A 19 -10.97 7.40 -8.39
CA PHE A 19 -10.34 7.37 -9.71
C PHE A 19 -11.35 6.95 -10.78
N ALA A 20 -11.24 7.57 -11.96
CA ALA A 20 -12.05 7.26 -13.13
C ALA A 20 -11.17 6.57 -14.20
N PRO A 21 -11.22 5.22 -14.32
CA PRO A 21 -10.47 4.51 -15.36
C PRO A 21 -10.93 4.91 -16.76
N GLU A 22 -9.98 5.10 -17.67
CA GLU A 22 -10.31 5.22 -19.09
C GLU A 22 -10.44 3.84 -19.75
N PRO A 23 -11.32 3.69 -20.76
CA PRO A 23 -11.48 2.44 -21.48
C PRO A 23 -10.17 1.97 -22.14
N GLY A 24 -9.81 0.70 -21.91
CA GLY A 24 -8.65 0.08 -22.54
C GLY A 24 -7.31 0.37 -21.86
N LYS A 25 -7.31 1.08 -20.72
CA LYS A 25 -6.11 1.26 -19.89
C LYS A 25 -6.09 0.29 -18.72
N ASN A 26 -4.87 -0.12 -18.36
CA ASN A 26 -4.61 -0.91 -17.18
C ASN A 26 -3.95 -0.04 -16.13
N TYR A 27 -4.36 -0.20 -14.87
CA TYR A 27 -3.81 0.54 -13.76
C TYR A 27 -3.35 -0.41 -12.68
N VAL A 28 -2.19 -0.13 -12.11
CA VAL A 28 -1.57 -0.96 -11.07
C VAL A 28 -1.37 -0.13 -9.82
N ILE A 29 -1.76 -0.71 -8.69
CA ILE A 29 -1.44 -0.15 -7.38
C ILE A 29 -0.07 -0.69 -6.97
N LYS A 30 0.90 0.19 -6.82
CA LYS A 30 2.24 -0.12 -6.30
C LYS A 30 2.44 0.56 -4.97
N GLY A 31 3.36 0.04 -4.18
CA GLY A 31 3.67 0.66 -2.90
C GLY A 31 5.00 0.19 -2.34
N LYS A 32 5.57 1.02 -1.48
CA LYS A 32 6.74 0.73 -0.68
C LYS A 32 6.38 0.98 0.78
N LEU A 33 6.30 -0.10 1.55
CA LEU A 33 6.03 -0.09 2.97
C LEU A 33 7.36 -0.23 3.72
N SER A 34 7.64 0.68 4.65
CA SER A 34 8.81 0.62 5.54
C SER A 34 8.48 1.15 6.94
N GLU A 35 9.38 0.93 7.90
CA GLU A 35 9.20 1.40 9.29
C GLU A 35 9.12 2.92 9.41
N GLU A 36 9.84 3.64 8.56
CA GLU A 36 9.97 5.10 8.62
C GLU A 36 8.95 5.79 7.71
N HIS A 37 8.60 5.16 6.58
CA HIS A 37 7.72 5.76 5.59
C HIS A 37 6.97 4.70 4.77
N SER A 38 5.68 4.93 4.55
CA SER A 38 4.88 4.07 3.69
C SER A 38 4.24 4.89 2.57
N SER A 39 4.52 4.50 1.32
CA SER A 39 3.93 5.09 0.12
C SER A 39 3.16 4.04 -0.66
N VAL A 40 1.97 4.37 -1.12
CA VAL A 40 1.21 3.60 -2.11
C VAL A 40 0.81 4.56 -3.23
N TRP A 41 0.85 4.14 -4.48
CA TRP A 41 0.46 4.97 -5.61
C TRP A 41 -0.26 4.14 -6.67
N LEU A 42 -1.14 4.81 -7.41
CA LEU A 42 -1.80 4.28 -8.59
C LEU A 42 -1.03 4.76 -9.82
N GLU A 43 -0.60 3.83 -10.67
CA GLU A 43 0.04 4.14 -11.93
C GLU A 43 -0.68 3.48 -13.12
N ASP A 44 -0.67 4.16 -14.26
CA ASP A 44 -1.03 3.58 -15.55
C ASP A 44 0.09 2.63 -16.00
N GLU A 45 -0.24 1.37 -16.23
CA GLU A 45 0.73 0.33 -16.58
C GLU A 45 1.37 0.57 -17.95
N SER A 46 0.65 1.22 -18.87
CA SER A 46 1.10 1.46 -20.24
C SER A 46 2.01 2.68 -20.37
N SER A 47 1.71 3.76 -19.64
CA SER A 47 2.51 5.00 -19.68
C SER A 47 3.53 5.13 -18.55
N GLY A 48 3.34 4.41 -17.44
CA GLY A 48 4.09 4.62 -16.20
C GLY A 48 3.74 5.92 -15.48
N GLU A 49 2.65 6.58 -15.87
CA GLU A 49 2.19 7.81 -15.24
C GLU A 49 1.58 7.52 -13.87
N VAL A 50 2.07 8.23 -12.85
CA VAL A 50 1.50 8.15 -11.50
C VAL A 50 0.31 9.09 -11.41
N ILE A 51 -0.88 8.51 -11.28
CA ILE A 51 -2.16 9.23 -11.25
C ILE A 51 -2.39 9.79 -9.86
N GLU A 52 -2.14 8.98 -8.84
CA GLU A 52 -2.40 9.36 -7.46
C GLU A 52 -1.39 8.70 -6.53
N THR A 53 -0.99 9.42 -5.47
CA THR A 53 -0.03 8.93 -4.47
C THR A 53 -0.55 9.15 -3.07
N PHE A 54 -0.64 8.07 -2.33
CA PHE A 54 -0.94 8.00 -0.91
C PHE A 54 0.37 7.91 -0.14
N LYS A 55 0.70 8.97 0.60
CA LYS A 55 1.82 8.97 1.54
C LYS A 55 1.27 8.92 2.95
N VAL A 56 1.72 7.94 3.71
CA VAL A 56 1.47 7.88 5.15
C VAL A 56 2.76 8.27 5.86
N GLU A 57 2.76 9.47 6.44
CA GLU A 57 3.82 9.93 7.33
C GLU A 57 3.53 9.38 8.73
N GLY A 58 4.27 8.33 9.13
CA GLY A 58 4.16 7.71 10.45
C GLY A 58 4.16 6.18 10.41
N PRO A 59 4.35 5.52 11.56
CA PRO A 59 4.40 4.08 11.62
C PRO A 59 3.04 3.51 11.23
N ALA A 60 2.95 2.94 10.03
CA ALA A 60 1.85 2.09 9.57
C ALA A 60 1.74 0.77 10.36
N LYS A 61 2.25 0.71 11.60
CA LYS A 61 2.23 -0.48 12.46
C LYS A 61 0.81 -0.68 12.95
N LEU A 62 0.09 -1.62 12.33
CA LEU A 62 -1.08 -2.21 12.97
C LEU A 62 -0.61 -2.92 14.24
N GLY A 63 -1.05 -2.42 15.39
CA GLY A 63 -0.96 -3.16 16.64
C GLY A 63 -1.58 -4.56 16.50
N PHE A 64 -0.98 -5.50 17.22
CA PHE A 64 -1.28 -6.93 17.30
C PHE A 64 -2.70 -7.35 16.87
N PHE A 65 -2.78 -8.19 15.86
CA PHE A 65 -4.00 -8.88 15.46
C PHE A 65 -4.35 -9.93 16.54
N SER A 66 -5.48 -9.74 17.23
CA SER A 66 -6.07 -10.74 18.12
C SER A 66 -7.21 -11.41 17.38
N LYS A 67 -7.14 -12.73 17.19
CA LYS A 67 -8.23 -13.56 16.64
C LYS A 67 -9.14 -14.03 17.76
#